data_AF-A0A9N8QSX5-F1
#
_entry.id   AF-A0A9N8QSX5-F1
#
_cell.length_a   1.000
_cell.length_b   1.000
_cell.length_c   1.000
_cell.angle_alpha   90.00
_cell.angle_beta   90.00
_cell.angle_gamma   90.00
#
_symmetry.space_group_name_H-M   'P 1'
#
loop_
_entity.id
_entity.type
_entity.pdbx_description
1 polymer ?
#
loop_
_entity_poly.entity_id
_entity_poly.type
_entity_poly.pdbx_seq_one_letter_code
_entity_poly.pdbx_strand_id
1 'polypeptide(L)' 'MSQNKKTIQKYMDSFQETDHEQILSCLTEDVIWEMPGVYLHHGKDEFDK' A
#
# COMPACT_ATOMS: atom_id res chain seq x y z
N MET A 1 4.80 -18.10 -9.59
CA MET A 1 4.69 -16.84 -8.81
C MET A 1 3.82 -17.10 -7.60
N SER A 2 4.28 -16.78 -6.38
CA SER A 2 3.44 -16.88 -5.18
C SER A 2 2.36 -15.81 -5.17
N GLN A 3 1.28 -16.04 -4.42
CA GLN A 3 0.19 -15.07 -4.28
C GLN A 3 0.68 -13.73 -3.71
N ASN A 4 1.64 -13.76 -2.80
CA ASN A 4 2.26 -12.55 -2.24
C ASN A 4 2.99 -11.75 -3.34
N LYS A 5 3.76 -12.41 -4.21
CA LYS A 5 4.46 -11.72 -5.32
C LYS A 5 3.48 -11.10 -6.32
N LYS A 6 2.35 -11.74 -6.61
CA LYS A 6 1.31 -11.17 -7.47
C LYS A 6 0.67 -9.93 -6.84
N THR A 7 0.46 -9.96 -5.52
CA THR A 7 -0.11 -8.82 -4.76
C THR A 7 0.85 -7.63 -4.79
N ILE A 8 2.15 -7.86 -4.58
CA ILE A 8 3.18 -6.82 -4.66
C ILE A 8 3.26 -6.23 -6.07
N GLN A 9 3.22 -7.07 -7.11
CA GLN A 9 3.23 -6.58 -8.49
C GLN A 9 2.03 -5.68 -8.76
N LYS A 10 0.82 -6.14 -8.41
CA LYS A 10 -0.40 -5.34 -8.56
C LYS A 10 -0.30 -4.01 -7.83
N TYR A 11 0.18 -4.01 -6.58
CA TYR A 11 0.41 -2.80 -5.80
C TYR A 11 1.35 -1.82 -6.53
N MET A 12 2.49 -2.30 -7.03
CA MET A 12 3.46 -1.46 -7.77
C MET A 12 2.87 -0.91 -9.08
N ASP A 13 2.11 -1.72 -9.81
CA ASP A 13 1.44 -1.31 -11.04
C ASP A 13 0.40 -0.22 -10.75
N SER A 14 -0.43 -0.39 -9.70
CA SER A 14 -1.39 0.62 -9.26
C SER A 14 -0.72 1.94 -8.84
N PHE A 15 0.45 1.86 -8.19
CA PHE A 15 1.26 3.03 -7.87
C PHE A 15 1.74 3.78 -9.12
N GLN A 16 2.14 3.06 -10.15
CA GLN A 16 2.55 3.66 -11.42
C GLN A 16 1.39 4.33 -12.15
N GLU A 17 0.19 3.75 -12.06
CA GLU A 17 -1.04 4.29 -12.64
C GLU A 17 -1.68 5.40 -11.80
N THR A 18 -1.18 5.66 -10.58
CA THR A 18 -1.80 6.57 -9.61
C THR A 18 -3.24 6.15 -9.25
N ASP A 19 -3.53 4.85 -9.28
CA ASP A 19 -4.84 4.27 -8.96
C ASP A 19 -4.95 4.03 -7.45
N HIS A 20 -5.46 5.05 -6.75
CA HIS A 20 -5.55 5.07 -5.29
C HIS A 20 -6.44 3.94 -4.74
N GLU A 21 -7.58 3.67 -5.38
CA GLU A 21 -8.52 2.63 -4.94
C GLU A 21 -7.90 1.23 -5.04
N GLN A 22 -7.12 0.99 -6.10
CA GLN A 22 -6.47 -0.28 -6.32
C GLN A 22 -5.28 -0.50 -5.37
N ILE A 23 -4.55 0.57 -5.01
CA ILE A 23 -3.54 0.56 -3.96
C ILE A 23 -4.16 0.14 -2.62
N LEU A 24 -5.23 0.81 -2.18
CA LEU A 24 -5.93 0.52 -0.93
C LEU A 24 -6.50 -0.90 -0.89
N SER A 25 -6.95 -1.43 -2.02
CA SER A 25 -7.44 -2.81 -2.15
C SER A 25 -6.35 -3.85 -1.88
N CYS A 26 -5.07 -3.52 -2.10
CA CYS A 26 -3.94 -4.43 -1.87
C CYS A 26 -3.42 -4.37 -0.43
N LEU A 27 -3.79 -3.36 0.34
CA LEU A 27 -3.37 -3.16 1.72
C LEU A 27 -4.35 -3.81 2.71
N THR A 28 -3.92 -4.02 3.94
CA THR A 28 -4.79 -4.42 5.06
C THR A 28 -5.11 -3.20 5.93
N GLU A 29 -6.22 -3.23 6.66
CA GLU A 29 -6.67 -2.09 7.49
C GLU A 29 -5.63 -1.68 8.55
N ASP A 30 -4.73 -2.59 8.91
CA ASP A 30 -3.66 -2.45 9.90
C ASP A 30 -2.26 -2.24 9.28
N VAL A 31 -2.18 -1.88 7.99
CA VAL A 31 -0.91 -1.61 7.31
C VAL A 31 -0.11 -0.54 8.06
N ILE A 32 1.20 -0.76 8.24
CA ILE A 32 2.09 0.25 8.82
C ILE A 32 3.00 0.75 7.71
N TRP A 33 2.91 2.05 7.42
CA TRP A 33 3.85 2.70 6.52
C TRP A 33 4.85 3.52 7.33
N GLU A 34 6.06 2.99 7.44
CA GLU A 34 7.15 3.62 8.17
C GLU A 34 8.20 4.13 7.19
N MET A 35 8.48 5.42 7.26
CA MET A 35 9.70 6.02 6.72
C MET A 35 10.53 6.52 7.91
N PRO A 36 11.60 5.81 8.29
CA PRO A 36 12.41 6.16 9.46
C PRO A 36 12.89 7.61 9.41
N GLY A 37 12.50 8.40 10.41
CA GLY A 37 12.86 9.81 10.53
C GLY A 37 11.97 10.79 9.74
N VAL A 38 10.93 10.32 9.06
CA VAL A 38 10.02 11.17 8.27
C VAL A 38 8.57 11.02 8.70
N TYR A 39 8.01 9.80 8.63
CA TYR A 39 6.62 9.55 9.02
C TYR A 39 6.40 8.09 9.43
N LEU A 40 5.33 7.90 10.21
CA LEU A 40 4.81 6.61 10.59
C LEU A 40 3.28 6.70 10.50
N HIS A 41 2.70 5.99 9.52
CA HIS A 41 1.26 5.91 9.31
C HIS A 41 0.75 4.54 9.73
N HIS A 42 -0.31 4.51 10.54
CA HIS A 42 -0.97 3.30 10.97
C HIS A 42 -2.36 3.17 10.32
N GLY A 43 -2.50 2.08 9.59
CA GLY A 43 -3.72 1.72 8.88
C GLY A 43 -3.92 2.46 7.58
N LYS A 44 -4.92 1.99 6.83
CA LYS A 44 -5.28 2.56 5.52
C LYS A 44 -5.75 4.01 5.62
N ASP A 45 -6.46 4.33 6.68
CA ASP A 45 -7.00 5.68 6.90
C ASP A 45 -5.91 6.73 7.09
N GLU A 46 -4.73 6.36 7.63
CA GLU A 46 -3.60 7.28 7.72
C GLU A 46 -2.77 7.32 6.44
N PHE A 47 -2.78 6.24 5.67
CA PHE A 47 -2.14 6.16 4.35
C PHE A 47 -2.89 6.95 3.27
N ASP A 48 -4.22 7.00 3.32
CA ASP A 48 -5.11 7.70 2.37
C ASP A 48 -5.11 9.25 2.55
N LYS A 49 -4.51 9.76 3.63
CA LYS A 49 -4.47 11.18 3.97
C LYS A 49 -3.28 11.92 3.37
#